data_AF-A0A2G9N4P5-F1
#
_entry.id   AF-A0A2G9N4P5-F1
#
_cell.length_a   1.000
_cell.length_b   1.000
_cell.length_c   1.000
_cell.angle_alpha   90.00
_cell.angle_beta   90.00
_cell.angle_gamma   90.00
#
_symmetry.space_group_name_H-M   'P 1'
#
loop_
_entity.id
_entity.type
_entity.pdbx_description
1 polymer ?
#
loop_
_entity_poly.entity_id
_entity_poly.type
_entity_poly.pdbx_seq_one_letter_code
_entity_poly.pdbx_strand_id
1 'polypeptide(L)'
;MNDLMARRRLILVFVLALSLALFFSASLMLGGCASRDINSEGSPEGTETQPETSSCGEYCEQQPHVMCVGRWAISGEYPDCRCNFICEGEDEAMNITPFAEEPKAGTKNKSEARSPAYLLDVPRAYSGASMTINKSGRIEPEERPGLSYLGAYAMLAMYDDPSLDFSDIVAYSGVGTKLANNGYTGLNNGIKENSIMTASENLGYDYTLGLLSGGAESTMPHEYNFGAGSKEKKYFNDQIVAYFYLKRMLDSKKPVIVHIDTYYVWDDFAAFSTFWKDSWDEGHASHFIVMTGYDEEYVYFNDPTDPDLSKKNMPAKVENFLKAWQNGDHPSINSTRVGPYWMVHITNNGKRKSVREVIEWNKKISMDAYSAASKAAKYENIGELAVGKREFAKFLSKNGYKDAAAAYDDIADFYFTEPGLIDFKSKAYMEKEARDRLADILGNIQ
;
A
#
# COMPACT_ATOMS: atom_id res chain seq x y z
N MET A 1 34.77 -32.95 -37.06
CA MET A 1 34.26 -32.09 -35.96
C MET A 1 32.81 -31.65 -36.18
N ASN A 2 32.41 -31.27 -37.40
CA ASN A 2 31.04 -30.82 -37.69
C ASN A 2 29.96 -31.92 -37.56
N ASP A 3 30.27 -33.18 -37.89
CA ASP A 3 29.31 -34.30 -37.77
C ASP A 3 28.99 -34.66 -36.30
N LEU A 4 29.97 -34.49 -35.40
CA LEU A 4 29.77 -34.77 -33.97
C LEU A 4 28.86 -33.73 -33.30
N MET A 5 28.92 -32.47 -33.75
CA MET A 5 28.04 -31.41 -33.26
C MET A 5 26.61 -31.54 -33.80
N ALA A 6 26.44 -32.00 -35.03
CA ALA A 6 25.12 -32.27 -35.60
C ALA A 6 24.38 -33.38 -34.83
N ARG A 7 25.07 -34.48 -34.50
CA ARG A 7 24.49 -35.59 -33.72
C ARG A 7 24.11 -35.18 -32.29
N ARG A 8 24.91 -34.35 -31.63
CA ARG A 8 24.59 -33.83 -30.28
C ARG A 8 23.35 -32.93 -30.27
N ARG A 9 23.16 -32.09 -31.30
CA ARG A 9 21.96 -31.26 -31.43
C ARG A 9 20.72 -32.11 -31.69
N LEU A 10 20.81 -33.14 -32.53
CA LEU A 10 19.69 -34.04 -32.80
C LEU A 10 19.25 -34.81 -31.55
N ILE A 11 20.20 -35.30 -30.75
CA ILE A 11 19.91 -36.00 -29.50
C ILE A 11 19.24 -35.06 -28.49
N LEU A 12 19.72 -33.82 -28.36
CA LEU A 12 19.15 -32.84 -27.44
C LEU A 12 17.69 -32.49 -27.80
N VAL A 13 17.40 -32.32 -29.09
CA VAL A 13 16.03 -32.07 -29.57
C VAL A 13 15.12 -33.26 -29.32
N PHE A 14 15.61 -34.49 -29.50
CA PHE A 14 14.85 -35.70 -29.23
C PHE A 14 14.53 -35.88 -27.73
N VAL A 15 15.49 -35.60 -26.85
CA VAL A 15 15.29 -35.67 -25.40
C VAL A 15 14.28 -34.62 -24.94
N LEU A 16 14.37 -33.38 -25.43
CA LEU A 16 13.42 -32.31 -25.11
C LEU A 16 12.00 -32.64 -25.60
N ALA A 17 11.85 -33.17 -26.82
CA ALA A 17 10.55 -33.57 -27.35
C ALA A 17 9.93 -34.73 -26.55
N LEU A 18 10.74 -35.71 -26.13
CA LEU A 18 10.28 -36.84 -25.33
C LEU A 18 9.87 -36.40 -23.91
N SER A 19 10.61 -35.47 -23.30
CA SER A 19 10.26 -34.90 -21.99
C SER A 19 8.96 -34.10 -22.03
N LEU A 20 8.71 -33.33 -23.11
CA LEU A 20 7.44 -32.61 -23.29
C LEU A 20 6.25 -33.56 -23.47
N ALA A 21 6.42 -34.63 -24.25
CA ALA A 21 5.38 -35.62 -24.48
C ALA A 21 5.00 -36.40 -23.20
N LEU A 22 5.98 -36.70 -22.35
CA LEU A 22 5.76 -37.34 -21.05
C LEU A 22 5.06 -36.41 -20.04
N PHE A 23 5.35 -35.10 -20.08
CA PHE A 23 4.65 -34.12 -19.25
C PHE A 23 3.17 -33.97 -19.64
N PHE A 24 2.87 -33.94 -20.94
CA PHE A 24 1.48 -33.83 -21.42
C PHE A 24 0.64 -35.09 -21.17
N SER A 25 1.26 -36.28 -21.16
CA SER A 25 0.55 -37.53 -20.88
C SER A 25 0.28 -37.75 -19.38
N ALA A 26 1.10 -37.19 -18.49
CA ALA A 26 0.85 -37.21 -17.06
C ALA A 26 -0.32 -36.29 -16.62
N SER A 27 -0.53 -35.17 -17.32
CA SER A 27 -1.63 -34.24 -17.00
C SER A 27 -3.02 -34.73 -17.43
N LEU A 28 -3.13 -35.67 -18.38
CA LEU A 28 -4.41 -36.24 -18.80
C LEU A 28 -4.92 -37.39 -17.91
N MET A 29 -4.12 -37.91 -16.98
CA MET A 29 -4.47 -39.06 -16.14
C MET A 29 -5.00 -38.69 -14.74
N LEU A 30 -5.13 -37.39 -14.41
CA LEU A 30 -5.64 -36.92 -13.11
C LEU A 30 -7.04 -36.29 -13.18
N GLY A 31 -7.73 -36.37 -14.33
CA GLY A 31 -9.06 -35.78 -14.55
C GLY A 31 -10.21 -36.79 -14.61
N GLY A 32 -10.17 -37.88 -13.83
CA GLY A 32 -11.21 -38.92 -13.89
C GLY A 32 -11.55 -39.50 -12.51
N CYS A 33 -12.87 -39.55 -12.24
CA CYS A 33 -13.54 -40.25 -11.14
C CYS A 33 -13.78 -39.47 -9.84
N ALA A 34 -14.87 -38.70 -9.83
CA ALA A 34 -15.78 -38.63 -8.69
C ALA A 34 -17.21 -38.34 -9.20
N SER A 35 -17.85 -39.36 -9.80
CA SER A 35 -19.31 -39.38 -9.95
C SER A 35 -19.86 -39.89 -8.63
N ARG A 36 -20.56 -39.02 -7.89
CA ARG A 36 -21.25 -39.37 -6.65
C ARG A 36 -22.73 -39.19 -6.88
N ASP A 37 -23.47 -40.28 -6.70
CA ASP A 37 -24.92 -40.38 -6.85
C ASP A 37 -25.64 -39.34 -6.00
N ILE A 38 -26.49 -38.54 -6.65
CA ILE A 38 -27.46 -37.67 -5.99
C ILE A 38 -28.77 -38.47 -5.92
N ASN A 39 -29.01 -39.06 -4.74
CA ASN A 39 -30.35 -39.46 -4.35
C ASN A 39 -31.20 -38.20 -4.17
N SER A 40 -32.28 -38.17 -4.94
CA SER A 40 -33.40 -37.26 -4.86
C SER A 40 -34.18 -37.53 -3.57
N GLU A 41 -34.01 -36.69 -2.55
CA GLU A 41 -34.99 -36.54 -1.47
C GLU A 41 -35.22 -35.04 -1.19
N GLY A 42 -36.45 -34.61 -1.44
CA GLY A 42 -37.16 -33.48 -0.83
C GLY A 42 -36.42 -32.16 -0.61
N SER A 43 -36.70 -31.17 -1.47
CA SER A 43 -36.61 -29.76 -1.05
C SER A 43 -37.59 -29.50 0.10
N PRO A 44 -37.16 -29.03 1.27
CA PRO A 44 -38.01 -28.20 2.10
C PRO A 44 -38.05 -26.82 1.44
N GLU A 45 -39.24 -26.31 1.15
CA GLU A 45 -39.46 -24.90 0.87
C GLU A 45 -38.82 -24.07 2.00
N GLY A 46 -37.64 -23.51 1.70
CA GLY A 46 -36.99 -22.53 2.54
C GLY A 46 -37.76 -21.24 2.38
N THR A 47 -38.62 -20.95 3.34
CA THR A 47 -39.21 -19.63 3.56
C THR A 47 -38.07 -18.62 3.60
N GLU A 48 -37.91 -17.83 2.53
CA GLU A 48 -37.12 -16.61 2.57
C GLU A 48 -37.75 -15.78 3.68
N THR A 49 -37.05 -15.71 4.83
CA THR A 49 -37.43 -14.81 5.90
C THR A 49 -37.27 -13.42 5.32
N GLN A 50 -38.36 -12.86 4.81
CA GLN A 50 -38.42 -11.46 4.40
C GLN A 50 -37.86 -10.65 5.57
N PRO A 51 -36.84 -9.80 5.33
CA PRO A 51 -36.36 -8.91 6.37
C PRO A 51 -37.56 -8.15 6.93
N GLU A 52 -37.65 -8.12 8.27
CA GLU A 52 -38.68 -7.37 8.99
C GLU A 52 -38.83 -6.00 8.34
N THR A 53 -40.07 -5.70 7.96
CA THR A 53 -40.50 -4.58 7.12
C THR A 53 -39.66 -3.32 7.35
N SER A 54 -38.64 -3.11 6.51
CA SER A 54 -37.93 -1.83 6.48
C SER A 54 -38.89 -0.79 5.92
N SER A 55 -39.06 0.31 6.62
CA SER A 55 -39.83 1.44 6.10
C SER A 55 -39.14 2.01 4.86
N CYS A 56 -39.89 2.68 3.97
CA CYS A 56 -39.26 3.38 2.84
C CYS A 56 -38.24 4.44 3.29
N GLY A 57 -38.37 4.98 4.51
CA GLY A 57 -37.37 5.85 5.13
C GLY A 57 -35.99 5.20 5.22
N GLU A 58 -35.94 4.07 5.91
CA GLU A 58 -34.70 3.32 6.12
C GLU A 58 -34.11 2.80 4.81
N TYR A 59 -34.96 2.39 3.85
CA TYR A 59 -34.52 2.00 2.52
C TYR A 59 -33.88 3.16 1.75
N CYS A 60 -34.52 4.35 1.77
CA CYS A 60 -34.03 5.52 1.04
C CYS A 60 -32.76 6.10 1.63
N GLU A 61 -32.58 6.09 2.96
CA GLU A 61 -31.35 6.55 3.61
C GLU A 61 -30.12 5.71 3.25
N GLN A 62 -30.33 4.48 2.79
CA GLN A 62 -29.27 3.59 2.32
C GLN A 62 -28.94 3.78 0.83
N GLN A 63 -29.74 4.55 0.08
CA GLN A 63 -29.49 4.81 -1.34
C GLN A 63 -28.40 5.87 -1.54
N PRO A 64 -27.55 5.77 -2.58
CA PRO A 64 -26.59 6.81 -2.93
C PRO A 64 -27.30 8.15 -3.24
N HIS A 65 -26.80 9.28 -2.74
CA HIS A 65 -27.36 10.61 -3.03
C HIS A 65 -26.30 11.67 -3.36
N VAL A 66 -26.74 12.79 -3.95
CA VAL A 66 -25.92 13.92 -4.43
C VAL A 66 -25.36 14.80 -3.30
N MET A 67 -24.29 15.56 -3.62
CA MET A 67 -23.46 16.37 -2.71
C MET A 67 -24.13 17.68 -2.23
N CYS A 68 -25.22 17.58 -1.47
CA CYS A 68 -25.87 18.75 -0.88
C CYS A 68 -26.50 18.38 0.48
N VAL A 69 -26.68 19.38 1.34
CA VAL A 69 -27.56 19.24 2.51
C VAL A 69 -28.98 19.25 1.96
N GLY A 70 -29.80 18.28 2.35
CA GLY A 70 -31.07 18.03 1.70
C GLY A 70 -31.96 17.07 2.48
N ARG A 71 -33.12 16.76 1.89
CA ARG A 71 -34.10 15.81 2.44
C ARG A 71 -34.56 14.83 1.38
N TRP A 72 -34.86 13.61 1.79
CA TRP A 72 -35.48 12.62 0.91
C TRP A 72 -36.95 12.95 0.68
N ALA A 73 -37.34 13.15 -0.58
CA ALA A 73 -38.73 13.04 -1.02
C ALA A 73 -39.02 11.57 -1.33
N ILE A 74 -39.67 10.91 -0.38
CA ILE A 74 -39.99 9.48 -0.40
C ILE A 74 -41.45 9.31 -0.84
N SER A 75 -41.68 8.40 -1.79
CA SER A 75 -43.04 7.98 -2.19
C SER A 75 -43.10 6.48 -2.42
N GLY A 76 -44.32 5.92 -2.44
CA GLY A 76 -44.53 4.47 -2.54
C GLY A 76 -44.61 3.79 -1.17
N GLU A 77 -44.81 2.47 -1.21
CA GLU A 77 -44.80 1.59 -0.04
C GLU A 77 -43.76 0.51 -0.28
N TYR A 78 -43.06 0.08 0.76
CA TYR A 78 -42.04 -0.96 0.64
C TYR A 78 -42.68 -2.26 0.10
N PRO A 79 -42.07 -2.94 -0.88
CA PRO A 79 -40.70 -2.74 -1.39
C PRO A 79 -40.55 -1.72 -2.55
N ASP A 80 -41.64 -1.15 -3.06
CA ASP A 80 -41.66 -0.28 -4.24
C ASP A 80 -41.41 1.21 -3.90
N CYS A 81 -40.43 1.47 -3.04
CA CYS A 81 -40.08 2.82 -2.61
C CYS A 81 -39.41 3.61 -3.75
N ARG A 82 -39.83 4.86 -3.95
CA ARG A 82 -39.18 5.84 -4.83
C ARG A 82 -38.50 6.90 -3.99
N CYS A 83 -37.17 6.93 -4.08
CA CYS A 83 -36.31 7.81 -3.30
C CYS A 83 -35.76 8.92 -4.20
N ASN A 84 -36.14 10.17 -3.96
CA ASN A 84 -35.56 11.33 -4.63
C ASN A 84 -34.94 12.27 -3.60
N PHE A 85 -33.63 12.52 -3.66
CA PHE A 85 -32.97 13.42 -2.71
C PHE A 85 -33.04 14.86 -3.21
N ILE A 86 -33.68 15.74 -2.43
CA ILE A 86 -33.84 17.16 -2.76
C ILE A 86 -32.81 17.96 -1.96
N CYS A 87 -31.96 18.70 -2.66
CA CYS A 87 -31.02 19.65 -2.06
C CYS A 87 -31.78 20.84 -1.45
N GLU A 88 -31.56 21.10 -0.16
CA GLU A 88 -32.01 22.33 0.48
C GLU A 88 -31.17 23.50 -0.03
N GLY A 89 -31.76 24.35 -0.87
CA GLY A 89 -31.11 25.52 -1.47
C GLY A 89 -31.44 25.78 -2.94
N GLU A 90 -32.19 24.90 -3.62
CA GLU A 90 -32.53 25.05 -5.05
C GLU A 90 -33.92 25.69 -5.31
N ASP A 91 -34.76 25.90 -4.29
CA ASP A 91 -36.16 26.31 -4.47
C ASP A 91 -36.39 27.80 -4.82
N GLU A 92 -35.34 28.61 -5.07
CA GLU A 92 -35.51 30.01 -5.52
C GLU A 92 -35.21 30.28 -7.00
N ALA A 93 -34.87 29.27 -7.81
CA ALA A 93 -34.53 29.53 -9.22
C ALA A 93 -34.97 28.47 -10.22
N MET A 94 -36.28 28.25 -10.40
CA MET A 94 -36.79 27.61 -11.61
C MET A 94 -38.08 28.24 -12.12
N ASN A 95 -37.92 29.28 -12.93
CA ASN A 95 -38.84 29.57 -14.02
C ASN A 95 -38.02 30.05 -15.23
N ILE A 96 -37.58 29.13 -16.08
CA ILE A 96 -36.82 29.44 -17.30
C ILE A 96 -37.48 28.74 -18.50
N THR A 97 -37.96 29.58 -19.42
CA THR A 97 -38.13 29.28 -20.85
C THR A 97 -36.77 29.40 -21.55
N PRO A 98 -36.51 28.65 -22.65
CA PRO A 98 -35.15 28.29 -23.03
C PRO A 98 -34.44 29.32 -23.95
N PHE A 99 -33.11 29.36 -23.80
CA PHE A 99 -32.07 30.00 -24.63
C PHE A 99 -32.00 31.54 -24.66
N ALA A 100 -31.16 32.11 -23.78
CA ALA A 100 -30.24 33.21 -24.11
C ALA A 100 -29.18 33.41 -23.01
N GLU A 101 -27.91 33.46 -23.44
CA GLU A 101 -26.70 34.06 -22.85
C GLU A 101 -26.37 33.90 -21.34
N GLU A 102 -25.21 33.29 -21.08
CA GLU A 102 -24.53 33.24 -19.79
C GLU A 102 -24.32 34.63 -19.17
N PRO A 103 -24.72 34.87 -17.91
CA PRO A 103 -24.18 35.94 -17.12
C PRO A 103 -22.94 35.48 -16.34
N LYS A 104 -21.90 36.30 -16.43
CA LYS A 104 -20.58 36.16 -15.81
C LYS A 104 -20.64 35.84 -14.32
N ALA A 105 -19.74 34.92 -13.94
CA ALA A 105 -19.48 34.45 -12.60
C ALA A 105 -19.39 35.58 -11.55
N GLY A 106 -20.28 35.53 -10.57
CA GLY A 106 -20.11 36.17 -9.28
C GLY A 106 -19.31 35.26 -8.37
N THR A 107 -18.06 35.62 -8.08
CA THR A 107 -17.18 35.00 -7.08
C THR A 107 -17.87 34.94 -5.71
N LYS A 108 -18.41 33.77 -5.36
CA LYS A 108 -18.61 33.38 -3.96
C LYS A 108 -17.48 32.43 -3.61
N ASN A 109 -16.56 32.91 -2.77
CA ASN A 109 -15.52 32.11 -2.13
C ASN A 109 -16.16 30.95 -1.37
N LYS A 110 -16.26 29.78 -2.00
CA LYS A 110 -16.44 28.50 -1.29
C LYS A 110 -15.16 28.29 -0.49
N SER A 111 -15.31 28.14 0.82
CA SER A 111 -14.17 27.95 1.72
C SER A 111 -13.41 26.68 1.35
N GLU A 112 -12.21 26.85 0.80
CA GLU A 112 -11.24 25.78 0.59
C GLU A 112 -10.90 25.12 1.93
N ALA A 113 -11.22 23.84 2.05
CA ALA A 113 -10.86 23.06 3.22
C ALA A 113 -9.38 22.66 3.14
N ARG A 114 -8.43 23.60 3.14
CA ARG A 114 -7.01 23.25 3.32
C ARG A 114 -6.83 22.67 4.72
N SER A 115 -6.57 21.36 4.80
CA SER A 115 -6.14 20.71 6.03
C SER A 115 -4.80 21.31 6.46
N PRO A 116 -4.46 21.40 7.77
CA PRO A 116 -3.10 21.72 8.22
C PRO A 116 -2.11 20.62 7.80
N ALA A 117 -1.81 20.54 6.50
CA ALA A 117 -0.94 19.57 5.84
C ALA A 117 0.55 19.75 6.21
N TYR A 118 0.88 20.74 7.05
CA TYR A 118 2.23 21.01 7.52
C TYR A 118 2.76 20.01 8.57
N LEU A 119 1.97 19.00 8.96
CA LEU A 119 2.32 18.00 9.98
C LEU A 119 2.77 16.63 9.43
N LEU A 120 2.77 16.42 8.11
CA LEU A 120 3.13 15.15 7.49
C LEU A 120 4.64 15.05 7.18
N ASP A 121 5.50 15.30 8.17
CA ASP A 121 6.95 15.18 7.99
C ASP A 121 7.41 13.72 8.07
N VAL A 122 7.71 13.10 6.95
CA VAL A 122 8.53 11.89 6.95
C VAL A 122 9.94 12.27 6.50
N PRO A 123 10.98 11.98 7.31
CA PRO A 123 12.36 12.22 6.90
C PRO A 123 12.64 11.60 5.53
N ARG A 124 13.55 12.23 4.76
CA ARG A 124 14.10 11.78 3.46
C ARG A 124 14.66 10.34 3.45
N ALA A 125 14.57 9.60 4.54
CA ALA A 125 15.09 8.26 4.70
C ALA A 125 14.67 7.26 3.59
N TYR A 126 13.65 7.57 2.78
CA TYR A 126 13.19 6.72 1.68
C TYR A 126 13.65 7.06 0.26
N SER A 127 14.43 8.13 0.06
CA SER A 127 15.24 8.22 -1.17
C SER A 127 16.46 7.29 -1.11
N GLY A 128 16.49 6.34 -0.16
CA GLY A 128 17.50 5.30 -0.10
C GLY A 128 17.60 4.69 -1.47
N ALA A 129 18.66 5.04 -2.19
CA ALA A 129 18.97 4.48 -3.47
C ALA A 129 18.78 2.97 -3.33
N SER A 130 17.77 2.41 -4.01
CA SER A 130 17.73 1.00 -4.33
C SER A 130 19.04 0.78 -5.07
N MET A 131 20.06 0.31 -4.37
CA MET A 131 21.32 0.00 -5.00
C MET A 131 21.07 -1.21 -5.89
N THR A 132 20.84 -0.97 -7.18
CA THR A 132 20.73 -2.07 -8.16
C THR A 132 22.08 -2.33 -8.76
N ILE A 133 22.39 -3.61 -8.88
CA ILE A 133 23.52 -4.05 -9.69
C ILE A 133 23.03 -4.01 -11.13
N ASN A 134 23.45 -3.02 -11.90
CA ASN A 134 23.12 -2.93 -13.31
C ASN A 134 23.70 -4.12 -14.09
N LYS A 135 23.34 -4.27 -15.37
CA LYS A 135 23.80 -5.39 -16.22
C LYS A 135 25.33 -5.50 -16.36
N SER A 136 26.07 -4.43 -16.03
CA SER A 136 27.53 -4.40 -16.04
C SER A 136 28.16 -4.83 -14.71
N GLY A 137 27.36 -5.20 -13.72
CA GLY A 137 27.83 -5.53 -12.38
C GLY A 137 28.16 -4.31 -11.52
N ARG A 138 27.85 -3.09 -11.98
CA ARG A 138 28.06 -1.86 -11.22
C ARG A 138 26.83 -1.53 -10.42
N ILE A 139 27.03 -1.10 -9.19
CA ILE A 139 25.94 -0.56 -8.40
C ILE A 139 25.61 0.83 -8.90
N GLU A 140 24.40 0.98 -9.41
CA GLU A 140 23.82 2.28 -9.65
C GLU A 140 22.75 2.52 -8.58
N PRO A 141 22.68 3.74 -8.04
CA PRO A 141 21.51 4.14 -7.30
C PRO A 141 20.32 4.08 -8.25
N GLU A 142 19.51 3.04 -8.12
CA GLU A 142 18.15 3.05 -8.62
C GLU A 142 17.37 3.88 -7.60
N GLU A 143 16.96 5.07 -7.97
CA GLU A 143 16.11 5.91 -7.14
C GLU A 143 14.68 5.39 -7.22
N ARG A 144 14.47 4.12 -6.86
CA ARG A 144 13.14 3.53 -6.73
C ARG A 144 12.80 3.42 -5.26
N PRO A 145 11.78 4.14 -4.78
CA PRO A 145 11.43 4.06 -3.39
C PRO A 145 10.82 2.70 -3.05
N GLY A 146 11.61 1.89 -2.35
CA GLY A 146 11.06 0.85 -1.50
C GLY A 146 10.35 1.53 -0.33
N LEU A 147 9.13 1.09 -0.01
CA LEU A 147 8.32 1.55 1.14
C LEU A 147 7.46 2.81 0.98
N SER A 148 7.09 3.24 -0.24
CA SER A 148 6.08 4.30 -0.41
C SER A 148 4.80 4.04 0.42
N TYR A 149 4.39 2.78 0.55
CA TYR A 149 3.28 2.37 1.41
C TYR A 149 3.51 2.67 2.90
N LEU A 150 4.70 2.38 3.43
CA LEU A 150 5.00 2.56 4.85
C LEU A 150 5.26 4.02 5.17
N GLY A 151 5.90 4.75 4.25
CA GLY A 151 6.06 6.20 4.35
C GLY A 151 4.72 6.93 4.31
N ALA A 152 3.80 6.54 3.42
CA ALA A 152 2.45 7.10 3.38
C ALA A 152 1.68 6.78 4.68
N TYR A 153 1.83 5.56 5.22
CA TYR A 153 1.26 5.20 6.51
C TYR A 153 1.85 6.00 7.66
N ALA A 154 3.16 6.22 7.68
CA ALA A 154 3.83 7.02 8.68
C ALA A 154 3.29 8.45 8.71
N MET A 155 3.09 9.06 7.54
CA MET A 155 2.43 10.36 7.44
C MET A 155 1.07 10.35 8.14
N LEU A 156 0.20 9.38 7.85
CA LEU A 156 -1.11 9.26 8.50
C LEU A 156 -1.00 9.07 10.02
N ALA A 157 -0.12 8.17 10.48
CA ALA A 157 0.05 7.88 11.91
C ALA A 157 0.62 9.09 12.68
N MET A 158 1.61 9.78 12.11
CA MET A 158 2.22 10.97 12.72
C MET A 158 1.30 12.20 12.66
N TYR A 159 0.37 12.24 11.70
CA TYR A 159 -0.70 13.23 11.69
C TYR A 159 -1.66 13.05 12.88
N ASP A 160 -2.02 11.80 13.18
CA ASP A 160 -2.94 11.46 14.25
C ASP A 160 -2.27 11.54 15.64
N ASP A 161 -1.06 11.01 15.78
CA ASP A 161 -0.22 11.10 16.98
C ASP A 161 1.12 11.80 16.67
N PRO A 162 1.20 13.13 16.85
CA PRO A 162 2.43 13.90 16.63
C PRO A 162 3.59 13.57 17.57
N SER A 163 3.39 12.69 18.57
CA SER A 163 4.48 12.18 19.41
C SER A 163 5.26 11.05 18.73
N LEU A 164 4.70 10.46 17.67
CA LEU A 164 5.38 9.49 16.83
C LEU A 164 6.37 10.20 15.92
N ASP A 165 7.52 9.55 15.73
CA ASP A 165 8.42 9.85 14.63
C ASP A 165 8.58 8.63 13.71
N PHE A 166 9.32 8.83 12.64
CA PHE A 166 9.49 7.80 11.64
C PHE A 166 10.18 6.53 12.17
N SER A 167 11.08 6.66 13.15
CA SER A 167 11.73 5.52 13.80
C SER A 167 10.76 4.66 14.60
N ASP A 168 9.70 5.27 15.17
CA ASP A 168 8.60 4.49 15.76
C ASP A 168 7.93 3.66 14.68
N ILE A 169 7.53 4.26 13.56
CA ILE A 169 6.80 3.53 12.52
C ILE A 169 7.61 2.33 12.02
N VAL A 170 8.92 2.47 11.83
CA VAL A 170 9.81 1.36 11.48
C VAL A 170 9.81 0.28 12.57
N ALA A 171 10.03 0.66 13.83
CA ALA A 171 10.07 -0.31 14.94
C ALA A 171 8.73 -1.06 15.11
N TYR A 172 7.61 -0.36 14.97
CA TYR A 172 6.28 -0.95 15.06
C TYR A 172 5.91 -1.77 13.82
N SER A 173 6.51 -1.50 12.66
CA SER A 173 6.31 -2.29 11.44
C SER A 173 7.16 -3.56 11.37
N GLY A 174 8.29 -3.63 12.09
CA GLY A 174 9.25 -4.74 12.02
C GLY A 174 10.25 -4.64 10.86
N VAL A 175 10.15 -3.59 10.04
CA VAL A 175 11.13 -3.26 9.00
C VAL A 175 12.51 -3.06 9.63
N GLY A 176 13.55 -3.60 9.00
CA GLY A 176 14.95 -3.52 9.46
C GLY A 176 15.38 -4.64 10.41
N THR A 177 14.46 -5.28 11.13
CA THR A 177 14.81 -6.35 12.10
C THR A 177 14.57 -7.74 11.55
N LYS A 178 13.47 -7.93 10.81
CA LYS A 178 13.21 -9.19 10.10
C LYS A 178 13.94 -9.20 8.77
N LEU A 179 14.53 -10.35 8.44
CA LEU A 179 15.04 -10.62 7.12
C LEU A 179 14.43 -11.91 6.58
N ALA A 180 13.98 -11.87 5.33
CA ALA A 180 13.56 -13.03 4.58
C ALA A 180 14.38 -13.12 3.30
N ASN A 181 14.72 -14.33 2.87
CA ASN A 181 15.39 -14.58 1.60
C ASN A 181 14.42 -15.26 0.65
N ASN A 182 13.96 -14.53 -0.35
CA ASN A 182 13.11 -15.04 -1.42
C ASN A 182 14.02 -15.37 -2.63
N GLY A 183 13.89 -16.57 -3.20
CA GLY A 183 14.69 -16.96 -4.38
C GLY A 183 14.50 -16.05 -5.60
N TYR A 184 13.39 -15.31 -5.66
CA TYR A 184 13.10 -14.34 -6.71
C TYR A 184 13.68 -12.95 -6.40
N THR A 185 13.32 -12.36 -5.24
CA THR A 185 13.69 -10.98 -4.86
C THR A 185 14.92 -10.85 -3.96
N GLY A 186 15.62 -11.96 -3.68
CA GLY A 186 16.75 -11.96 -2.75
C GLY A 186 16.36 -11.67 -1.30
N LEU A 187 17.30 -11.09 -0.56
CA LEU A 187 17.10 -10.69 0.84
C LEU A 187 16.21 -9.44 0.94
N ASN A 188 15.13 -9.49 1.73
CA ASN A 188 14.20 -8.39 1.93
C ASN A 188 13.65 -8.36 3.37
N ASN A 189 12.83 -7.36 3.70
CA ASN A 189 12.23 -7.18 5.03
C ASN A 189 11.12 -8.20 5.37
N GLY A 190 10.86 -9.24 4.58
CA GLY A 190 9.75 -10.16 4.85
C GLY A 190 8.38 -9.48 4.77
N ILE A 191 8.18 -8.81 3.64
CA ILE A 191 7.11 -7.87 3.27
C ILE A 191 5.71 -8.21 3.83
N LYS A 192 5.34 -9.50 3.84
CA LYS A 192 4.04 -9.96 4.34
C LYS A 192 3.73 -9.58 5.79
N GLU A 193 4.75 -9.61 6.64
CA GLU A 193 4.61 -9.39 8.08
C GLU A 193 5.14 -8.02 8.50
N ASN A 194 5.70 -7.25 7.57
CA ASN A 194 6.30 -5.95 7.82
C ASN A 194 5.65 -4.88 6.92
N SER A 195 4.38 -4.61 7.21
CA SER A 195 3.52 -3.76 6.39
C SER A 195 2.75 -2.74 7.23
N ILE A 196 1.93 -1.92 6.55
CA ILE A 196 0.91 -1.06 7.17
C ILE A 196 0.10 -1.83 8.21
N MET A 197 -0.24 -3.09 7.93
CA MET A 197 -1.06 -3.92 8.83
C MET A 197 -0.39 -4.10 10.19
N THR A 198 0.88 -4.50 10.17
CA THR A 198 1.65 -4.80 11.39
C THR A 198 1.94 -3.53 12.18
N ALA A 199 2.32 -2.45 11.48
CA ALA A 199 2.52 -1.16 12.10
C ALA A 199 1.22 -0.68 12.77
N SER A 200 0.09 -0.79 12.07
CA SER A 200 -1.24 -0.46 12.59
C SER A 200 -1.61 -1.29 13.80
N GLU A 201 -1.50 -2.61 13.73
CA GLU A 201 -1.81 -3.50 14.86
C GLU A 201 -0.95 -3.17 16.09
N ASN A 202 0.37 -3.00 15.91
CA ASN A 202 1.27 -2.73 17.03
C ASN A 202 1.06 -1.32 17.61
N LEU A 203 0.72 -0.33 16.77
CA LEU A 203 0.35 1.02 17.20
C LEU A 203 -1.06 1.09 17.78
N GLY A 204 -1.86 0.04 17.61
CA GLY A 204 -3.26 -0.02 18.03
C GLY A 204 -4.20 0.69 17.06
N TYR A 205 -3.77 1.08 15.87
CA TYR A 205 -4.62 1.73 14.89
C TYR A 205 -5.57 0.74 14.20
N ASP A 206 -6.83 1.15 14.07
CA ASP A 206 -7.76 0.58 13.08
C ASP A 206 -7.70 1.42 11.80
N TYR A 207 -7.86 0.77 10.64
CA TYR A 207 -8.02 1.48 9.38
C TYR A 207 -9.15 0.88 8.54
N THR A 208 -9.73 1.73 7.69
CA THR A 208 -10.69 1.32 6.67
C THR A 208 -9.99 1.23 5.33
N LEU A 209 -10.24 0.12 4.61
CA LEU A 209 -9.83 -0.07 3.23
C LEU A 209 -11.01 0.23 2.29
N GLY A 210 -10.83 1.15 1.36
CA GLY A 210 -11.78 1.43 0.27
C GLY A 210 -11.23 0.94 -1.08
N LEU A 211 -12.10 0.37 -1.93
CA LEU A 211 -11.76 0.01 -3.32
C LEU A 211 -13.03 -0.23 -4.16
N LEU A 212 -12.88 -0.29 -5.49
CA LEU A 212 -13.96 -0.72 -6.37
C LEU A 212 -14.39 -2.17 -6.07
N SER A 213 -15.70 -2.44 -6.17
CA SER A 213 -16.24 -3.80 -6.05
C SER A 213 -15.62 -4.72 -7.11
N GLY A 214 -15.09 -5.87 -6.68
CA GLY A 214 -14.32 -6.79 -7.54
C GLY A 214 -12.86 -6.36 -7.79
N GLY A 215 -12.42 -5.23 -7.23
CA GLY A 215 -11.04 -4.76 -7.31
C GLY A 215 -10.06 -5.62 -6.50
N ALA A 216 -8.77 -5.48 -6.82
CA ALA A 216 -7.68 -6.16 -6.14
C ALA A 216 -7.31 -5.45 -4.82
N GLU A 217 -7.57 -6.12 -3.69
CA GLU A 217 -7.11 -5.69 -2.36
C GLU A 217 -5.60 -5.90 -2.16
N SER A 218 -5.00 -6.79 -2.95
CA SER A 218 -3.62 -7.24 -2.89
C SER A 218 -3.17 -7.78 -4.24
N THR A 219 -1.88 -7.76 -4.55
CA THR A 219 -1.34 -8.52 -5.70
C THR A 219 -0.12 -9.33 -5.38
N MET A 220 0.19 -10.19 -6.34
CA MET A 220 1.41 -10.99 -6.44
C MET A 220 2.69 -10.15 -6.31
N PRO A 221 3.70 -10.68 -5.60
CA PRO A 221 3.57 -11.83 -4.71
C PRO A 221 2.59 -11.46 -3.58
N HIS A 222 1.64 -12.35 -3.23
CA HIS A 222 0.49 -12.16 -2.31
C HIS A 222 0.85 -11.74 -0.86
N GLU A 223 1.74 -10.77 -0.72
CA GLU A 223 2.44 -10.42 0.49
C GLU A 223 1.65 -9.32 1.22
N TYR A 224 1.03 -8.37 0.49
CA TYR A 224 0.24 -7.30 1.10
C TYR A 224 -1.24 -7.65 1.22
N ASN A 225 -1.69 -8.33 2.28
CA ASN A 225 -3.11 -8.61 2.49
C ASN A 225 -3.84 -7.48 3.24
N PHE A 226 -3.84 -6.26 2.69
CA PHE A 226 -4.46 -5.08 3.33
C PHE A 226 -5.91 -5.34 3.76
N GLY A 227 -6.65 -6.13 2.98
CA GLY A 227 -8.02 -6.48 3.34
C GLY A 227 -8.13 -7.27 4.65
N ALA A 228 -7.24 -8.23 4.90
CA ALA A 228 -7.27 -9.02 6.14
C ALA A 228 -6.90 -8.19 7.38
N GLY A 229 -6.05 -7.17 7.23
CA GLY A 229 -5.68 -6.27 8.32
C GLY A 229 -6.66 -5.13 8.56
N SER A 230 -7.56 -4.85 7.60
CA SER A 230 -8.52 -3.74 7.71
C SER A 230 -9.62 -4.04 8.74
N LYS A 231 -10.00 -3.04 9.53
CA LYS A 231 -11.14 -3.14 10.46
C LYS A 231 -12.46 -3.12 9.73
N GLU A 232 -12.51 -2.34 8.66
CA GLU A 232 -13.68 -2.18 7.79
C GLU A 232 -13.23 -2.15 6.33
N LYS A 233 -14.07 -2.71 5.46
CA LYS A 233 -13.94 -2.60 4.02
C LYS A 233 -15.10 -1.82 3.43
N LYS A 234 -14.81 -0.91 2.51
CA LYS A 234 -15.78 -0.16 1.71
C LYS A 234 -15.60 -0.52 0.24
N TYR A 235 -16.62 -1.13 -0.34
CA TYR A 235 -16.65 -1.41 -1.77
C TYR A 235 -17.49 -0.35 -2.48
N PHE A 236 -16.94 0.23 -3.55
CA PHE A 236 -17.60 1.21 -4.38
C PHE A 236 -18.14 0.55 -5.65
N ASN A 237 -19.24 1.07 -6.17
CA ASN A 237 -19.80 0.57 -7.43
C ASN A 237 -19.25 1.31 -8.66
N ASP A 238 -18.74 2.53 -8.46
CA ASP A 238 -18.21 3.38 -9.52
C ASP A 238 -17.23 4.44 -9.00
N GLN A 239 -16.64 5.18 -9.94
CA GLN A 239 -15.70 6.28 -9.68
C GLN A 239 -16.31 7.42 -8.88
N ILE A 240 -17.57 7.77 -9.13
CA ILE A 240 -18.24 8.93 -8.54
C ILE A 240 -18.42 8.68 -7.04
N VAL A 241 -18.93 7.50 -6.67
CA VAL A 241 -19.12 7.10 -5.27
C VAL A 241 -17.77 7.01 -4.54
N ALA A 242 -16.75 6.43 -5.18
CA ALA A 242 -15.42 6.34 -4.60
C ALA A 242 -14.81 7.74 -4.35
N TYR A 243 -14.87 8.62 -5.35
CA TYR A 243 -14.34 9.98 -5.25
C TYR A 243 -15.11 10.83 -4.23
N PHE A 244 -16.43 10.66 -4.16
CA PHE A 244 -17.24 11.30 -3.12
C PHE A 244 -16.83 10.86 -1.71
N TYR A 245 -16.62 9.56 -1.50
CA TYR A 245 -16.17 9.03 -0.23
C TYR A 245 -14.80 9.59 0.17
N LEU A 246 -13.85 9.62 -0.78
CA LEU A 246 -12.53 10.22 -0.59
C LEU A 246 -12.62 11.69 -0.14
N LYS A 247 -13.40 12.51 -0.87
CA LYS A 247 -13.63 13.91 -0.51
C LYS A 247 -14.20 14.07 0.90
N ARG A 248 -15.16 13.23 1.29
CA ARG A 248 -15.75 13.25 2.63
C ARG A 248 -14.70 13.02 3.72
N MET A 249 -13.72 12.14 3.48
CA MET A 249 -12.63 11.91 4.44
C MET A 249 -11.74 13.15 4.55
N LEU A 250 -11.36 13.74 3.42
CA LEU A 250 -10.55 14.95 3.38
C LEU A 250 -11.26 16.16 4.04
N ASP A 251 -12.56 16.33 3.80
CA ASP A 251 -13.38 17.37 4.45
C ASP A 251 -13.45 17.19 5.97
N SER A 252 -13.42 15.93 6.42
CA SER A 252 -13.34 15.54 7.83
C SER A 252 -11.92 15.68 8.41
N LYS A 253 -11.00 16.35 7.69
CA LYS A 253 -9.60 16.57 8.06
C LYS A 253 -8.81 15.28 8.29
N LYS A 254 -9.20 14.20 7.59
CA LYS A 254 -8.50 12.92 7.60
C LYS A 254 -7.71 12.76 6.29
N PRO A 255 -6.37 12.78 6.31
CA PRO A 255 -5.59 12.43 5.13
C PRO A 255 -5.83 10.98 4.74
N VAL A 256 -5.71 10.68 3.44
CA VAL A 256 -6.03 9.37 2.88
C VAL A 256 -4.86 8.88 2.05
N ILE A 257 -4.39 7.65 2.29
CA ILE A 257 -3.45 6.99 1.39
C ILE A 257 -4.24 6.52 0.18
N VAL A 258 -3.76 6.83 -1.01
CA VAL A 258 -4.26 6.24 -2.26
C VAL A 258 -3.15 5.48 -2.96
N HIS A 259 -3.52 4.47 -3.73
CA HIS A 259 -2.62 3.80 -4.65
C HIS A 259 -2.92 4.26 -6.07
N ILE A 260 -1.89 4.68 -6.81
CA ILE A 260 -2.04 5.23 -8.15
C ILE A 260 -1.03 4.62 -9.11
N ASP A 261 -1.40 4.63 -10.39
CA ASP A 261 -0.47 4.49 -11.50
C ASP A 261 0.15 5.85 -11.82
N THR A 262 1.43 6.00 -11.49
CA THR A 262 2.16 7.28 -11.60
C THR A 262 2.24 7.83 -13.01
N TYR A 263 2.11 6.99 -14.03
CA TYR A 263 2.15 7.40 -15.44
C TYR A 263 1.19 8.56 -15.74
N TYR A 264 -0.02 8.52 -15.18
CA TYR A 264 -1.07 9.50 -15.50
C TYR A 264 -0.93 10.84 -14.78
N VAL A 265 -0.09 10.92 -13.75
CA VAL A 265 0.17 12.15 -12.98
C VAL A 265 1.62 12.62 -13.10
N TRP A 266 2.45 11.92 -13.87
CA TRP A 266 3.87 12.23 -13.99
C TRP A 266 4.11 13.67 -14.44
N ASP A 267 3.41 14.15 -15.47
CA ASP A 267 3.55 15.53 -15.96
C ASP A 267 3.19 16.57 -14.88
N ASP A 268 2.11 16.33 -14.13
CA ASP A 268 1.68 17.21 -13.04
C ASP A 268 2.75 17.27 -11.95
N PHE A 269 3.35 16.13 -11.63
CA PHE A 269 4.35 16.00 -10.57
C PHE A 269 5.73 16.54 -10.99
N ALA A 270 6.21 16.22 -12.19
CA ALA A 270 7.47 16.69 -12.75
C ALA A 270 7.48 18.21 -13.01
N ALA A 271 6.30 18.82 -13.21
CA ALA A 271 6.17 20.27 -13.27
C ALA A 271 6.44 20.95 -11.91
N PHE A 272 6.25 20.24 -10.80
CA PHE A 272 6.37 20.76 -9.44
C PHE A 272 7.63 20.30 -8.69
N SER A 273 8.16 19.11 -9.02
CA SER A 273 9.33 18.53 -8.35
C SER A 273 10.46 18.17 -9.31
N THR A 274 11.66 18.64 -8.95
CA THR A 274 12.91 18.24 -9.59
C THR A 274 13.22 16.77 -9.37
N PHE A 275 12.84 16.19 -8.24
CA PHE A 275 13.00 14.75 -8.01
C PHE A 275 12.13 13.95 -9.00
N TRP A 276 10.84 14.27 -9.14
CA TRP A 276 9.99 13.59 -10.13
C TRP A 276 10.50 13.78 -11.57
N LYS A 277 10.98 14.98 -11.89
CA LYS A 277 11.49 15.31 -13.21
C LYS A 277 12.81 14.60 -13.57
N ASP A 278 13.75 14.54 -12.63
CA ASP A 278 15.14 14.14 -12.90
C ASP A 278 15.43 12.69 -12.46
N SER A 279 14.68 12.17 -11.49
CA SER A 279 14.92 10.88 -10.84
C SER A 279 13.85 9.81 -11.13
N TRP A 280 12.66 10.21 -11.58
CA TRP A 280 11.55 9.28 -11.81
C TRP A 280 11.30 9.03 -13.30
N ASP A 281 11.30 7.75 -13.70
CA ASP A 281 11.00 7.35 -15.08
C ASP A 281 9.54 7.63 -15.45
N GLU A 282 9.31 8.24 -16.62
CA GLU A 282 7.98 8.41 -17.22
C GLU A 282 7.44 7.04 -17.66
N GLY A 283 6.75 6.32 -16.76
CA GLY A 283 6.27 4.98 -17.02
C GLY A 283 5.26 4.49 -15.99
N HIS A 284 4.59 3.37 -16.30
CA HIS A 284 3.65 2.73 -15.39
C HIS A 284 4.35 2.20 -14.14
N ALA A 285 4.13 2.85 -13.00
CA ALA A 285 4.69 2.41 -11.73
C ALA A 285 3.68 2.57 -10.60
N SER A 286 3.73 1.60 -9.68
CA SER A 286 2.95 1.57 -8.45
C SER A 286 3.43 2.63 -7.48
N HIS A 287 2.52 3.43 -6.94
CA HIS A 287 2.87 4.35 -5.87
C HIS A 287 1.77 4.51 -4.84
N PHE A 288 2.16 4.53 -3.56
CA PHE A 288 1.29 4.87 -2.46
C PHE A 288 1.60 6.28 -2.01
N ILE A 289 0.60 7.14 -2.03
CA ILE A 289 0.76 8.58 -1.81
C ILE A 289 -0.35 9.09 -0.89
N VAL A 290 -0.10 10.15 -0.13
CA VAL A 290 -1.07 10.71 0.80
C VAL A 290 -1.81 11.88 0.15
N MET A 291 -3.12 11.77 0.02
CA MET A 291 -3.99 12.88 -0.33
C MET A 291 -4.30 13.72 0.90
N THR A 292 -4.15 15.03 0.77
CA THR A 292 -4.27 15.99 1.87
C THR A 292 -5.36 17.04 1.66
N GLY A 293 -5.85 17.16 0.42
CA GLY A 293 -6.92 18.09 0.08
C GLY A 293 -7.32 18.03 -1.38
N TYR A 294 -8.30 18.86 -1.75
CA TYR A 294 -8.78 19.02 -3.11
C TYR A 294 -9.47 20.39 -3.27
N ASP A 295 -9.62 20.84 -4.52
CA ASP A 295 -10.50 21.93 -4.93
C ASP A 295 -11.26 21.54 -6.22
N GLU A 296 -11.74 22.52 -6.98
CA GLU A 296 -12.51 22.26 -8.21
C GLU A 296 -11.66 21.71 -9.36
N GLU A 297 -10.38 22.07 -9.43
CA GLU A 297 -9.49 21.72 -10.55
C GLU A 297 -8.41 20.70 -10.15
N TYR A 298 -8.00 20.72 -8.88
CA TYR A 298 -6.85 19.95 -8.39
C TYR A 298 -7.17 19.08 -7.19
N VAL A 299 -6.40 18.01 -7.06
CA VAL A 299 -6.19 17.29 -5.82
C VAL A 299 -4.74 17.48 -5.36
N TYR A 300 -4.53 17.40 -4.05
CA TYR A 300 -3.25 17.72 -3.44
C TYR A 300 -2.66 16.52 -2.72
N PHE A 301 -1.37 16.27 -2.96
CA PHE A 301 -0.64 15.12 -2.46
C PHE A 301 0.59 15.49 -1.65
N ASN A 302 0.94 14.63 -0.70
CA ASN A 302 2.27 14.54 -0.15
C ASN A 302 2.86 13.19 -0.55
N ASP A 303 4.01 13.23 -1.22
CA ASP A 303 4.76 12.05 -1.62
C ASP A 303 5.77 11.68 -0.53
N PRO A 304 5.66 10.50 0.11
CA PRO A 304 6.60 10.07 1.14
C PRO A 304 8.00 9.75 0.62
N THR A 305 8.18 9.70 -0.69
CA THR A 305 9.43 9.34 -1.35
C THR A 305 10.17 10.55 -1.90
N ASP A 306 9.45 11.65 -2.09
CA ASP A 306 10.01 12.89 -2.57
C ASP A 306 10.49 13.77 -1.41
N PRO A 307 11.81 14.03 -1.30
CA PRO A 307 12.37 14.86 -0.24
C PRO A 307 11.98 16.34 -0.33
N ASP A 308 11.68 16.82 -1.53
CA ASP A 308 11.24 18.18 -1.77
C ASP A 308 9.74 18.33 -1.51
N LEU A 309 8.95 17.25 -1.57
CA LEU A 309 7.49 17.31 -1.57
C LEU A 309 6.78 16.58 -0.43
N SER A 310 7.48 15.92 0.50
CA SER A 310 6.85 15.23 1.63
C SER A 310 5.89 16.10 2.47
N LYS A 311 5.96 17.43 2.32
CA LYS A 311 5.11 18.43 3.01
C LYS A 311 4.39 19.44 2.11
N LYS A 312 4.48 19.34 0.78
CA LYS A 312 4.24 20.51 -0.09
C LYS A 312 2.90 20.52 -0.84
N ASN A 313 1.96 19.61 -0.58
CA ASN A 313 0.67 19.57 -1.28
C ASN A 313 0.87 19.71 -2.80
N MET A 314 1.59 18.76 -3.40
CA MET A 314 1.79 18.71 -4.84
C MET A 314 0.44 18.60 -5.55
N PRO A 315 0.11 19.52 -6.46
CA PRO A 315 -1.15 19.48 -7.17
C PRO A 315 -1.09 18.46 -8.33
N ALA A 316 -2.17 17.72 -8.54
CA ALA A 316 -2.47 17.08 -9.83
C ALA A 316 -3.88 17.43 -10.27
N LYS A 317 -4.10 17.54 -11.57
CA LYS A 317 -5.45 17.79 -12.09
C LYS A 317 -6.37 16.65 -11.68
N VAL A 318 -7.61 16.96 -11.30
CA VAL A 318 -8.60 15.96 -10.90
C VAL A 318 -8.77 14.87 -11.97
N GLU A 319 -8.79 15.25 -13.25
CA GLU A 319 -8.88 14.30 -14.37
C GLU A 319 -7.71 13.31 -14.42
N ASN A 320 -6.48 13.81 -14.26
CA ASN A 320 -5.25 13.00 -14.28
C ASN A 320 -5.21 12.06 -13.08
N PHE A 321 -5.55 12.56 -11.89
CA PHE A 321 -5.67 11.73 -10.69
C PHE A 321 -6.70 10.62 -10.86
N LEU A 322 -7.90 10.91 -11.36
CA LEU A 322 -8.95 9.90 -11.50
C LEU A 322 -8.51 8.80 -12.47
N LYS A 323 -7.81 9.14 -13.55
CA LYS A 323 -7.18 8.15 -14.45
C LYS A 323 -6.12 7.33 -13.71
N ALA A 324 -5.23 7.96 -12.96
CA ALA A 324 -4.18 7.29 -12.19
C ALA A 324 -4.74 6.30 -11.16
N TRP A 325 -5.79 6.72 -10.45
CA TRP A 325 -6.43 5.96 -9.37
C TRP A 325 -7.31 4.82 -9.89
N GLN A 326 -7.96 5.03 -11.04
CA GLN A 326 -8.67 3.97 -11.76
C GLN A 326 -7.70 2.87 -12.23
N ASN A 327 -6.50 3.25 -12.65
CA ASN A 327 -5.51 2.35 -13.25
C ASN A 327 -4.47 1.81 -12.24
N GLY A 328 -4.70 1.89 -10.93
CA GLY A 328 -3.76 1.36 -9.92
C GLY A 328 -3.46 -0.15 -10.10
N ASP A 329 -4.35 -0.91 -10.73
CA ASP A 329 -4.15 -2.33 -11.03
C ASP A 329 -3.65 -2.59 -12.47
N HIS A 330 -3.20 -1.56 -13.18
CA HIS A 330 -2.84 -1.66 -14.60
C HIS A 330 -1.82 -2.77 -14.89
N PRO A 331 -2.02 -3.62 -15.92
CA PRO A 331 -1.18 -4.78 -16.18
C PRO A 331 0.31 -4.48 -16.42
N SER A 332 0.64 -3.28 -16.91
CA SER A 332 2.01 -2.85 -17.19
C SER A 332 2.81 -2.47 -15.94
N ILE A 333 2.17 -2.33 -14.78
CA ILE A 333 2.87 -2.07 -13.52
C ILE A 333 3.61 -3.35 -13.11
N ASN A 334 4.94 -3.30 -13.10
CA ASN A 334 5.81 -4.45 -12.79
C ASN A 334 6.06 -4.63 -11.28
N SER A 335 5.06 -4.34 -10.46
CA SER A 335 5.13 -4.32 -8.99
C SER A 335 3.75 -4.54 -8.37
N THR A 336 3.52 -4.04 -7.15
CA THR A 336 2.20 -4.03 -6.51
C THR A 336 1.15 -3.35 -7.40
N ARG A 337 -0.02 -3.97 -7.56
CA ARG A 337 -1.12 -3.57 -8.45
C ARG A 337 -2.42 -3.64 -7.67
N VAL A 338 -2.82 -2.59 -6.98
CA VAL A 338 -4.06 -2.63 -6.18
C VAL A 338 -5.07 -1.62 -6.71
N GLY A 339 -6.35 -1.86 -6.46
CA GLY A 339 -7.44 -1.03 -7.00
C GLY A 339 -8.32 -1.78 -7.99
N PRO A 340 -9.11 -1.09 -8.81
CA PRO A 340 -9.24 0.37 -8.90
C PRO A 340 -9.72 1.06 -7.61
N TYR A 341 -9.48 2.36 -7.51
CA TYR A 341 -9.93 3.25 -6.43
C TYR A 341 -9.50 2.82 -5.02
N TRP A 342 -8.33 2.19 -4.91
CA TRP A 342 -7.78 1.72 -3.64
C TRP A 342 -7.42 2.92 -2.76
N MET A 343 -7.90 2.91 -1.51
CA MET A 343 -7.55 3.93 -0.53
C MET A 343 -7.61 3.41 0.91
N VAL A 344 -6.83 4.02 1.79
CA VAL A 344 -6.77 3.70 3.22
C VAL A 344 -6.79 4.98 4.06
N HIS A 345 -7.59 4.98 5.14
CA HIS A 345 -7.53 6.00 6.19
C HIS A 345 -7.66 5.37 7.58
N ILE A 346 -7.07 6.03 8.58
CA ILE A 346 -7.12 5.61 9.99
C ILE A 346 -8.48 5.99 10.58
N THR A 347 -9.12 5.05 11.27
CA THR A 347 -10.46 5.26 11.85
C THR A 347 -10.45 5.44 13.36
N ASN A 348 -9.66 4.64 14.09
CA ASN A 348 -9.58 4.69 15.55
C ASN A 348 -8.16 4.45 16.06
N ASN A 349 -7.89 4.93 17.27
CA ASN A 349 -6.69 4.63 18.04
C ASN A 349 -7.01 3.73 19.25
N GLY A 350 -6.61 2.47 19.15
CA GLY A 350 -6.59 1.50 20.23
C GLY A 350 -5.34 1.64 21.10
N LYS A 351 -5.08 0.60 21.91
CA LYS A 351 -3.93 0.59 22.82
C LYS A 351 -2.65 0.21 22.06
N ARG A 352 -1.76 1.19 21.88
CA ARG A 352 -0.38 0.99 21.41
C ARG A 352 0.40 0.02 22.31
N LYS A 353 1.16 -0.90 21.71
CA LYS A 353 2.15 -1.73 22.41
C LYS A 353 3.19 -0.84 23.10
N SER A 354 3.58 -1.18 24.31
CA SER A 354 4.69 -0.52 25.00
C SER A 354 6.01 -0.72 24.25
N VAL A 355 6.97 0.17 24.50
CA VAL A 355 8.35 0.08 23.95
C VAL A 355 8.94 -1.31 24.20
N ARG A 356 8.76 -1.85 25.41
CA ARG A 356 9.24 -3.19 25.77
C ARG A 356 8.59 -4.28 24.92
N GLU A 357 7.27 -4.26 24.76
CA GLU A 357 6.54 -5.23 23.93
C GLU A 357 6.98 -5.18 22.46
N VAL A 358 7.25 -4.00 21.92
CA VAL A 358 7.76 -3.83 20.54
C VAL A 358 9.17 -4.39 20.39
N ILE A 359 10.05 -4.18 21.38
CA ILE A 359 11.41 -4.72 21.36
C ILE A 359 11.41 -6.25 21.48
N GLU A 360 10.60 -6.80 22.38
CA GLU A 360 10.42 -8.25 22.54
C GLU A 360 9.88 -8.89 21.24
N TRP A 361 8.92 -8.22 20.60
CA TRP A 361 8.39 -8.65 19.31
C TRP A 361 9.44 -8.59 18.18
N ASN A 362 10.19 -7.48 18.06
CA ASN A 362 11.26 -7.33 17.07
C ASN A 362 12.36 -8.40 17.23
N LYS A 363 12.74 -8.71 18.49
CA LYS A 363 13.66 -9.82 18.79
C LYS A 363 13.11 -11.16 18.28
N LYS A 364 11.82 -11.41 18.45
CA LYS A 364 11.18 -12.66 18.03
C LYS A 364 11.18 -12.80 16.51
N ILE A 365 10.83 -11.74 15.77
CA ILE A 365 10.76 -11.80 14.30
C ILE A 365 12.15 -11.78 13.63
N SER A 366 13.20 -11.34 14.34
CA SER A 366 14.58 -11.38 13.83
C SER A 366 15.28 -12.73 14.00
N MET A 367 14.63 -13.73 14.60
CA MET A 367 15.26 -15.03 14.91
C MET A 367 15.85 -15.72 13.67
N ASP A 368 15.18 -15.59 12.52
CA ASP A 368 15.60 -16.20 11.26
C ASP A 368 16.52 -15.31 10.42
N ALA A 369 16.81 -14.09 10.87
CA ALA A 369 17.55 -13.09 10.09
C ALA A 369 18.94 -13.59 9.67
N TYR A 370 19.67 -14.23 10.60
CA TYR A 370 20.96 -14.90 10.33
C TYR A 370 20.84 -15.96 9.22
N SER A 371 19.82 -16.82 9.31
CA SER A 371 19.59 -17.91 8.36
C SER A 371 19.23 -17.38 6.98
N ALA A 372 18.41 -16.33 6.91
CA ALA A 372 18.06 -15.65 5.67
C ALA A 372 19.28 -15.00 5.03
N ALA A 373 20.04 -14.19 5.77
CA ALA A 373 21.23 -13.50 5.28
C ALA A 373 22.32 -14.48 4.78
N SER A 374 22.56 -15.57 5.51
CA SER A 374 23.57 -16.58 5.14
C SER A 374 23.23 -17.40 3.89
N LYS A 375 21.94 -17.47 3.52
CA LYS A 375 21.45 -18.18 2.34
C LYS A 375 21.20 -17.28 1.14
N ALA A 376 21.28 -15.96 1.31
CA ALA A 376 21.03 -15.01 0.25
C ALA A 376 22.05 -15.21 -0.88
N ALA A 377 21.56 -15.52 -2.08
CA ALA A 377 22.39 -15.62 -3.29
C ALA A 377 22.36 -14.31 -4.10
N LYS A 378 21.39 -13.44 -3.79
CA LYS A 378 21.18 -12.13 -4.38
C LYS A 378 20.77 -11.16 -3.27
N TYR A 379 21.16 -9.92 -3.46
CA TYR A 379 20.68 -8.82 -2.66
C TYR A 379 19.96 -7.85 -3.59
N GLU A 380 18.63 -7.86 -3.56
CA GLU A 380 17.83 -6.78 -4.13
C GLU A 380 17.27 -5.98 -2.94
N ASN A 381 17.05 -4.68 -3.09
CA ASN A 381 16.50 -3.81 -2.02
C ASN A 381 17.36 -3.67 -0.74
N ILE A 382 18.69 -3.73 -0.85
CA ILE A 382 19.62 -3.53 0.29
C ILE A 382 19.41 -2.18 0.97
N GLY A 383 19.13 -1.13 0.17
CA GLY A 383 18.89 0.22 0.68
C GLY A 383 17.73 0.26 1.67
N GLU A 384 16.65 -0.47 1.39
CA GLU A 384 15.49 -0.57 2.28
C GLU A 384 15.86 -1.22 3.62
N LEU A 385 16.65 -2.30 3.58
CA LEU A 385 17.15 -2.96 4.77
C LEU A 385 18.05 -2.04 5.60
N ALA A 386 18.98 -1.33 4.93
CA ALA A 386 19.91 -0.40 5.57
C ALA A 386 19.17 0.74 6.29
N VAL A 387 18.22 1.36 5.60
CA VAL A 387 17.37 2.42 6.15
C VAL A 387 16.53 1.89 7.32
N GLY A 388 15.86 0.76 7.15
CA GLY A 388 15.07 0.14 8.21
C GLY A 388 15.89 -0.10 9.47
N LYS A 389 17.11 -0.62 9.32
CA LYS A 389 18.05 -0.83 10.44
C LYS A 389 18.48 0.49 11.09
N ARG A 390 18.79 1.51 10.29
CA ARG A 390 19.17 2.84 10.77
C ARG A 390 18.06 3.48 11.60
N GLU A 391 16.83 3.41 11.11
CA GLU A 391 15.67 3.95 11.83
C GLU A 391 15.36 3.13 13.08
N PHE A 392 15.47 1.80 13.03
CA PHE A 392 15.34 0.98 14.25
C PHE A 392 16.43 1.29 15.29
N ALA A 393 17.66 1.57 14.86
CA ALA A 393 18.74 2.03 15.75
C ALA A 393 18.38 3.35 16.45
N LYS A 394 17.78 4.32 15.73
CA LYS A 394 17.28 5.57 16.32
C LYS A 394 16.19 5.29 17.37
N PHE A 395 15.25 4.40 17.07
CA PHE A 395 14.22 3.98 18.02
C PHE A 395 14.80 3.37 19.29
N LEU A 396 15.81 2.49 19.17
CA LEU A 396 16.50 1.90 20.32
C LEU A 396 17.22 2.99 21.13
N SER A 397 17.97 3.87 20.46
CA SER A 397 18.75 4.93 21.10
C SER A 397 17.88 5.88 21.92
N LYS A 398 16.77 6.37 21.33
CA LYS A 398 15.84 7.29 22.00
C LYS A 398 15.14 6.67 23.21
N ASN A 399 15.04 5.34 23.24
CA ASN A 399 14.45 4.58 24.35
C ASN A 399 15.50 4.03 25.34
N GLY A 400 16.76 4.50 25.28
CA GLY A 400 17.81 4.18 26.26
C GLY A 400 18.63 2.92 25.95
N TYR A 401 18.44 2.30 24.78
CA TYR A 401 19.08 1.05 24.38
C TYR A 401 20.33 1.26 23.51
N LYS A 402 21.29 2.05 24.01
CA LYS A 402 22.43 2.55 23.22
C LYS A 402 23.31 1.46 22.59
N ASP A 403 23.59 0.37 23.31
CA ASP A 403 24.49 -0.67 22.80
C ASP A 403 23.87 -1.50 21.66
N ALA A 404 22.56 -1.76 21.73
CA ALA A 404 21.85 -2.37 20.61
C ALA A 404 21.63 -1.39 19.47
N ALA A 405 21.37 -0.11 19.77
CA ALA A 405 21.29 0.92 18.75
C ALA A 405 22.58 0.98 17.92
N ALA A 406 23.75 1.04 18.58
CA ALA A 406 25.05 1.03 17.90
C ALA A 406 25.22 -0.21 17.00
N ALA A 407 24.84 -1.40 17.48
CA ALA A 407 24.94 -2.62 16.67
C ALA A 407 24.04 -2.60 15.42
N TYR A 408 22.82 -2.07 15.51
CA TYR A 408 21.95 -1.90 14.33
C TYR A 408 22.45 -0.79 13.39
N ASP A 409 23.07 0.25 13.93
CA ASP A 409 23.70 1.33 13.18
C ASP A 409 24.89 0.81 12.35
N ASP A 410 25.78 0.03 12.99
CA ASP A 410 26.92 -0.63 12.35
C ASP A 410 26.47 -1.57 11.22
N ILE A 411 25.37 -2.32 11.43
CA ILE A 411 24.80 -3.16 10.37
C ILE A 411 24.22 -2.28 9.26
N ALA A 412 23.52 -1.19 9.58
CA ALA A 412 22.99 -0.29 8.56
C ALA A 412 24.12 0.25 7.66
N ASP A 413 25.22 0.74 8.25
CA ASP A 413 26.42 1.15 7.52
C ASP A 413 26.97 0.02 6.64
N PHE A 414 27.04 -1.19 7.19
CA PHE A 414 27.49 -2.35 6.44
C PHE A 414 26.60 -2.64 5.22
N TYR A 415 25.28 -2.48 5.34
CA TYR A 415 24.35 -2.63 4.20
C TYR A 415 24.46 -1.47 3.21
N PHE A 416 24.84 -0.25 3.64
CA PHE A 416 25.12 0.85 2.71
C PHE A 416 26.44 0.68 1.93
N THR A 417 27.40 -0.10 2.45
CA THR A 417 28.67 -0.37 1.74
C THR A 417 28.53 -1.47 0.68
N GLU A 418 29.07 -1.22 -0.52
CA GLU A 418 29.05 -2.12 -1.68
C GLU A 418 29.56 -3.53 -1.31
N PRO A 419 28.76 -4.60 -1.52
CA PRO A 419 29.22 -5.96 -1.27
C PRO A 419 30.15 -6.41 -2.39
N GLY A 420 31.45 -6.48 -2.09
CA GLY A 420 32.25 -7.55 -2.67
C GLY A 420 31.62 -8.90 -2.30
N LEU A 421 31.67 -9.88 -3.22
CA LEU A 421 31.21 -11.29 -3.04
C LEU A 421 31.74 -11.99 -1.75
N ILE A 422 32.71 -11.38 -1.06
CA ILE A 422 33.45 -11.96 0.05
C ILE A 422 32.68 -12.00 1.37
N ASP A 423 31.52 -11.34 1.56
CA ASP A 423 31.02 -11.22 2.94
C ASP A 423 29.55 -11.47 3.27
N PHE A 424 28.94 -12.48 2.65
CA PHE A 424 27.66 -13.03 3.12
C PHE A 424 27.74 -13.61 4.55
N LYS A 425 28.90 -14.16 4.93
CA LYS A 425 29.11 -14.77 6.24
C LYS A 425 29.27 -13.72 7.35
N SER A 426 30.05 -12.64 7.15
CA SER A 426 30.12 -11.60 8.18
C SER A 426 28.83 -10.81 8.27
N LYS A 427 28.09 -10.57 7.16
CA LYS A 427 26.73 -10.02 7.21
C LYS A 427 25.83 -10.82 8.15
N ALA A 428 25.76 -12.14 7.93
CA ALA A 428 24.97 -13.00 8.81
C ALA A 428 25.47 -12.92 10.26
N TYR A 429 26.78 -12.96 10.52
CA TYR A 429 27.31 -12.86 11.88
C TYR A 429 26.93 -11.56 12.57
N MET A 430 26.99 -10.41 11.87
CA MET A 430 26.55 -9.13 12.44
C MET A 430 25.05 -9.14 12.77
N GLU A 431 24.19 -9.73 11.92
CA GLU A 431 22.77 -9.90 12.24
C GLU A 431 22.56 -10.71 13.53
N LYS A 432 23.36 -11.77 13.72
CA LYS A 432 23.33 -12.55 14.95
C LYS A 432 23.78 -11.71 16.14
N GLU A 433 24.87 -10.96 16.00
CA GLU A 433 25.41 -10.11 17.08
C GLU A 433 24.41 -9.04 17.52
N ALA A 434 23.80 -8.30 16.60
CA ALA A 434 22.80 -7.29 16.96
C ALA A 434 21.57 -7.90 17.64
N ARG A 435 21.13 -9.08 17.20
CA ARG A 435 20.06 -9.83 17.88
C ARG A 435 20.46 -10.26 19.28
N ASP A 436 21.67 -10.80 19.45
CA ASP A 436 22.14 -11.29 20.74
C ASP A 436 22.28 -10.11 21.74
N ARG A 437 22.77 -8.93 21.29
CA ARG A 437 22.76 -7.69 22.08
C ARG A 437 21.36 -7.22 22.46
N LEU A 438 20.38 -7.34 21.56
CA LEU A 438 18.97 -7.08 21.86
C LEU A 438 18.42 -8.05 22.93
N ALA A 439 18.91 -9.29 22.93
CA ALA A 439 18.51 -10.31 23.92
C ALA A 439 19.07 -10.01 25.32
N ASP A 440 20.33 -9.56 25.41
CA ASP A 440 20.99 -9.20 26.67
C ASP A 440 20.29 -8.04 27.37
N ILE A 441 19.84 -7.05 26.60
CA ILE A 441 19.03 -5.92 27.11
C ILE A 441 17.78 -6.41 27.84
N LEU A 442 17.04 -7.35 27.25
CA LEU A 442 15.80 -7.85 27.83
C LEU A 442 16.03 -8.74 29.06
N GLY A 443 17.19 -9.37 29.17
CA GLY A 443 17.57 -10.18 30.33
C GLY A 443 17.97 -9.37 31.56
N ASN A 444 18.49 -8.15 31.37
CA ASN A 444 19.01 -7.29 32.44
C ASN A 444 17.98 -6.33 33.05
N ILE A 445 16.74 -6.30 32.52
CA ILE A 445 15.63 -5.50 33.06
C ILE A 445 14.74 -6.42 33.88
N GLN A 446 15.20 -6.77 35.08
CA GLN A 446 14.39 -7.44 36.11
C GLN A 446 13.81 -6.42 37.09
#